data_AF-G5AAA1-F1
#
_entry.id   AF-G5AAA1-F1
#
_cell.length_a   1.000
_cell.length_b   1.000
_cell.length_c   1.000
_cell.angle_alpha   90.00
_cell.angle_beta   90.00
_cell.angle_gamma   90.00
#
_symmetry.space_group_name_H-M   'P 1'
#
loop_
_entity.id
_entity.type
_entity.pdbx_description
1 polymer ?
#
loop_
_entity_poly.entity_id
_entity_poly.type
_entity_poly.pdbx_seq_one_letter_code
_entity_poly.pdbx_strand_id
1 'polypeptide(L)'
;GNVLAQISLQTQVFRAVGIEIQRDLAARGMEPIASRASRFPHLLKISVVTADIRNIGEVSDTVIRADPDSKLTQPSSLSSSATLLFCHDTVFEEDVVLAMRVLGMKLPHLRLVVLTTRVCLRHRNTCLNSFC
;
A
#
# COMPACT_ATOMS: atom_id res chain seq x y z
N GLY A 1 -6.17 4.49 -7.24
CA GLY A 1 -6.34 3.47 -8.31
C GLY A 1 -5.23 3.48 -9.35
N ASN A 2 -4.96 4.62 -10.01
CA ASN A 2 -4.07 4.69 -11.18
C ASN A 2 -2.66 4.11 -10.95
N VAL A 3 -1.99 4.49 -9.85
CA VAL A 3 -0.64 3.97 -9.53
C VAL A 3 -0.65 2.46 -9.36
N LEU A 4 -1.65 1.89 -8.69
CA LEU A 4 -1.80 0.44 -8.52
C LEU A 4 -1.97 -0.26 -9.86
N ALA A 5 -2.83 0.27 -10.73
CA ALA A 5 -3.06 -0.27 -12.06
C ALA A 5 -1.77 -0.25 -12.89
N GLN A 6 -1.07 0.88 -12.90
CA GLN A 6 0.18 1.05 -13.64
C GLN A 6 1.27 0.08 -13.16
N ILE A 7 1.55 0.04 -11.85
CA ILE A 7 2.54 -0.87 -11.27
C ILE A 7 2.16 -2.32 -11.55
N SER A 8 0.88 -2.65 -11.46
CA SER A 8 0.41 -4.02 -11.71
C SER A 8 0.60 -4.46 -13.15
N LEU A 9 0.36 -3.56 -14.11
CA LEU A 9 0.50 -3.83 -15.55
C LEU A 9 1.95 -3.80 -16.03
N GLN A 10 2.81 -2.97 -15.43
CA GLN A 10 4.16 -2.69 -15.92
C GLN A 10 5.25 -3.45 -15.15
N THR A 11 4.91 -4.14 -14.06
CA THR A 11 5.86 -4.86 -13.23
C THR A 11 5.39 -6.28 -12.89
N GLN A 12 6.34 -7.11 -12.47
CA GLN A 12 6.09 -8.46 -11.96
C GLN A 12 5.74 -8.48 -10.47
N VAL A 13 5.15 -7.39 -9.93
CA VAL A 13 4.69 -7.39 -8.53
C VAL A 13 3.69 -8.54 -8.33
N PHE A 14 3.87 -9.30 -7.25
CA PHE A 14 2.98 -10.41 -6.91
C PHE A 14 1.58 -9.91 -6.54
N ARG A 15 1.52 -8.82 -5.78
CA ARG A 15 0.29 -8.20 -5.32
C ARG A 15 0.47 -6.71 -5.08
N ALA A 16 -0.55 -5.91 -5.42
CA ALA A 16 -0.57 -4.47 -5.17
C ALA A 16 -1.72 -4.13 -4.23
N VAL A 17 -1.40 -3.49 -3.10
CA VAL A 17 -2.40 -3.11 -2.10
C VAL A 17 -2.49 -1.58 -2.02
N GLY A 18 -3.70 -1.06 -2.21
CA GLY A 18 -4.02 0.35 -1.97
C GLY A 18 -4.67 0.52 -0.61
N ILE A 19 -4.33 1.61 0.07
CA ILE A 19 -5.04 2.08 1.26
C ILE A 19 -5.66 3.42 0.86
N GLU A 20 -6.96 3.57 1.08
CA GLU A 20 -7.69 4.79 0.77
C GLU A 20 -8.71 5.07 1.87
N ILE A 21 -8.73 6.28 2.42
CA ILE A 21 -9.66 6.64 3.50
C ILE A 21 -11.05 6.97 2.94
N GLN A 22 -11.12 7.53 1.72
CA GLN A 22 -12.37 7.93 1.08
C GLN A 22 -13.01 6.74 0.34
N ARG A 23 -14.06 6.17 0.94
CA ARG A 23 -14.77 5.00 0.38
C ARG A 23 -15.21 5.19 -1.08
N ASP A 24 -15.80 6.34 -1.40
CA ASP A 24 -16.29 6.62 -2.76
C ASP A 24 -15.14 6.72 -3.76
N LEU A 25 -14.01 7.29 -3.34
CA LEU A 25 -12.81 7.36 -4.17
C LEU A 25 -12.19 5.97 -4.37
N ALA A 26 -12.18 5.13 -3.33
CA ALA A 26 -11.74 3.74 -3.43
C ALA A 26 -12.60 2.96 -4.44
N ALA A 27 -13.93 3.08 -4.34
CA ALA A 27 -14.88 2.42 -5.25
C ALA A 27 -14.70 2.89 -6.70
N ARG A 28 -14.71 4.21 -6.93
CA ARG A 28 -14.47 4.80 -8.27
C ARG A 28 -13.10 4.45 -8.84
N GLY A 29 -12.10 4.27 -7.98
CA GLY A 29 -10.77 3.84 -8.38
C GLY A 29 -10.71 2.37 -8.81
N MET A 30 -11.56 1.51 -8.25
CA MET A 30 -11.61 0.07 -8.52
C MET A 30 -12.52 -0.31 -9.69
N GLU A 31 -13.62 0.41 -9.93
CA GLU A 31 -14.51 0.18 -11.07
C GLU A 31 -13.79 0.05 -12.44
N PRO A 32 -12.90 0.99 -12.85
CA PRO A 32 -12.17 0.88 -14.10
C PRO A 32 -11.09 -0.23 -14.10
N ILE A 33 -10.68 -0.70 -12.92
CA ILE A 33 -9.73 -1.80 -12.75
C ILE A 33 -10.47 -3.13 -12.95
N ALA A 34 -11.60 -3.30 -12.26
CA ALA A 34 -12.43 -4.49 -12.32
C ALA A 34 -12.99 -4.73 -13.74
N SER A 35 -13.54 -3.69 -14.38
CA SER A 35 -14.09 -3.78 -15.74
C SER A 35 -13.05 -4.18 -16.81
N ARG A 36 -11.76 -4.03 -16.52
CA ARG A 36 -10.66 -4.36 -17.45
C ARG A 36 -9.88 -5.62 -17.06
N ALA A 37 -10.18 -6.21 -15.91
CA ALA A 37 -9.40 -7.34 -15.37
C ALA A 37 -9.49 -8.60 -16.24
N SER A 38 -10.59 -8.81 -16.96
CA SER A 38 -10.73 -9.93 -17.93
C SER A 38 -9.75 -9.81 -19.11
N ARG A 39 -9.51 -8.58 -19.58
CA ARG A 39 -8.55 -8.30 -20.66
C ARG A 39 -7.11 -8.20 -20.16
N PHE A 40 -6.93 -7.73 -18.92
CA PHE A 40 -5.63 -7.55 -18.30
C PHE A 40 -5.57 -8.28 -16.95
N PRO A 41 -5.26 -9.58 -16.93
CA PRO A 41 -5.29 -10.40 -15.72
C PRO A 41 -4.37 -9.92 -14.60
N HIS A 42 -3.29 -9.18 -14.93
CA HIS A 42 -2.44 -8.56 -13.93
C HIS A 42 -3.16 -7.56 -13.03
N LEU A 43 -4.34 -7.07 -13.40
CA LEU A 43 -5.17 -6.22 -12.53
C LEU A 43 -5.84 -6.98 -11.39
N LEU A 44 -5.98 -8.31 -11.51
CA LEU A 44 -6.59 -9.17 -10.47
C LEU A 44 -5.76 -9.22 -9.17
N LYS A 45 -4.48 -8.85 -9.25
CA LYS A 45 -3.60 -8.79 -8.08
C LYS A 45 -3.74 -7.50 -7.26
N ILE A 46 -4.66 -6.61 -7.65
CA ILE A 46 -4.91 -5.36 -6.95
C ILE A 46 -6.01 -5.57 -5.92
N SER A 47 -5.75 -5.14 -4.68
CA SER A 47 -6.79 -5.01 -3.65
C SER A 47 -6.72 -3.61 -3.03
N VAL A 48 -7.86 -2.96 -2.83
CA VAL A 48 -7.94 -1.67 -2.13
C VAL A 48 -8.65 -1.86 -0.81
N VAL A 49 -8.03 -1.35 0.25
CA VAL A 49 -8.55 -1.34 1.61
C VAL A 49 -9.07 0.06 1.90
N THR A 50 -10.35 0.15 2.27
CA THR A 50 -10.90 1.42 2.76
C THR A 50 -10.55 1.58 4.23
N ALA A 51 -9.48 2.32 4.53
CA ALA A 51 -9.00 2.50 5.90
C ALA A 51 -8.17 3.79 6.02
N ASP A 52 -8.11 4.30 7.25
CA ASP A 52 -7.15 5.31 7.64
C ASP A 52 -5.81 4.65 7.98
N ILE A 53 -4.72 5.14 7.40
CA ILE A 53 -3.37 4.60 7.65
C ILE A 53 -2.96 4.70 9.12
N ARG A 54 -3.51 5.67 9.86
CA ARG A 54 -3.30 5.82 11.31
C ARG A 54 -3.78 4.60 12.10
N ASN A 55 -4.74 3.85 11.54
CA ASN A 55 -5.38 2.71 12.20
C ASN A 55 -4.90 1.34 11.64
N ILE A 56 -3.96 1.32 10.69
CA ILE A 56 -3.56 0.06 10.02
C ILE A 56 -2.74 -0.88 10.89
N GLY A 57 -2.09 -0.35 11.94
CA GLY A 57 -1.30 -1.15 12.87
C GLY A 57 -2.08 -2.31 13.51
N GLU A 58 -3.40 -2.19 13.61
CA GLU A 58 -4.32 -3.21 14.15
C GLU A 58 -4.95 -4.09 13.06
N VAL A 59 -5.01 -3.59 11.83
CA VAL A 59 -5.70 -4.18 10.67
C VAL A 59 -4.81 -5.18 9.91
N SER A 60 -3.53 -5.25 10.30
CA SER A 60 -2.48 -6.03 9.64
C SER A 60 -2.75 -7.55 9.56
N ASP A 61 -3.61 -8.07 10.44
CA ASP A 61 -3.99 -9.49 10.44
C ASP A 61 -5.32 -9.76 9.72
N THR A 62 -6.13 -8.72 9.44
CA THR A 62 -7.53 -8.92 9.04
C THR A 62 -7.81 -8.67 7.55
N VAL A 63 -6.96 -7.92 6.84
CA VAL A 63 -7.35 -7.42 5.49
C VAL A 63 -6.59 -8.07 4.36
N ILE A 64 -6.70 -9.39 4.31
CA ILE A 64 -6.56 -10.18 3.08
C ILE A 64 -7.60 -11.29 3.11
N ARG A 65 -8.87 -10.93 3.33
CA ARG A 65 -9.92 -11.77 2.75
C ARG A 65 -10.08 -11.30 1.31
N ALA A 66 -9.45 -12.05 0.41
CA ALA A 66 -10.08 -12.27 -0.88
C ALA A 66 -11.51 -12.74 -0.60
N ASP A 67 -12.44 -12.29 -1.43
CA ASP A 67 -13.82 -12.74 -1.55
C ASP A 67 -14.08 -14.12 -0.87
N PRO A 68 -15.03 -14.25 0.07
CA PRO A 68 -15.31 -15.52 0.75
C PRO A 68 -15.62 -16.70 -0.19
N ASP A 69 -15.92 -16.46 -1.47
CA ASP A 69 -16.11 -17.49 -2.49
C ASP A 69 -14.84 -17.87 -3.28
N SER A 70 -13.72 -17.14 -3.10
CA SER A 70 -12.47 -17.43 -3.81
C SER A 70 -11.59 -18.40 -3.02
N LYS A 71 -11.71 -19.70 -3.34
CA LYS A 71 -10.90 -20.82 -2.80
C LYS A 71 -9.40 -20.77 -3.14
N LEU A 72 -8.84 -19.61 -3.47
CA LEU A 72 -7.47 -19.51 -3.93
C LEU A 72 -6.79 -18.20 -3.51
N THR A 73 -6.47 -18.05 -2.22
CA THR A 73 -5.19 -17.47 -1.76
C THR A 73 -5.18 -17.37 -0.23
N GLN A 74 -4.11 -17.86 0.39
CA GLN A 74 -3.86 -17.63 1.81
C GLN A 74 -3.70 -16.11 2.09
N PRO A 75 -4.18 -15.61 3.24
CA PRO A 75 -3.93 -14.24 3.66
C PRO A 75 -2.45 -14.07 4.02
N SER A 76 -1.62 -13.73 3.06
CA SER A 76 -0.21 -13.37 3.30
C SER A 76 -0.16 -11.97 3.90
N SER A 77 -0.28 -11.85 5.22
CA SER A 77 -0.38 -10.58 5.95
C SER A 77 0.46 -9.47 5.31
N LEU A 78 -0.15 -8.29 5.09
CA LEU A 78 0.52 -7.15 4.44
C LEU A 78 1.85 -6.82 5.13
N SER A 79 1.89 -7.04 6.45
CA SER A 79 3.06 -6.89 7.31
C SER A 79 4.23 -7.79 6.97
N SER A 80 4.01 -8.99 6.43
CA SER A 80 5.08 -10.00 6.28
C SER A 80 5.68 -10.09 4.88
N SER A 81 5.19 -9.34 3.89
CA SER A 81 5.61 -9.52 2.49
C SER A 81 5.82 -8.23 1.69
N ALA A 82 5.46 -7.06 2.24
CA ALA A 82 5.62 -5.80 1.54
C ALA A 82 7.11 -5.46 1.36
N THR A 83 7.52 -5.27 0.10
CA THR A 83 8.89 -4.91 -0.29
C THR A 83 9.03 -3.49 -0.81
N LEU A 84 7.90 -2.87 -1.16
CA LEU A 84 7.82 -1.51 -1.71
C LEU A 84 6.68 -0.76 -1.04
N LEU A 85 6.95 0.45 -0.59
CA LEU A 85 5.97 1.41 -0.10
C LEU A 85 5.98 2.63 -1.00
N PHE A 86 4.84 2.97 -1.58
CA PHE A 86 4.64 4.22 -2.32
C PHE A 86 3.63 5.08 -1.56
N CYS A 87 3.96 6.34 -1.34
CA CYS A 87 3.06 7.30 -0.74
C CYS A 87 3.18 8.67 -1.43
N HIS A 88 2.04 9.22 -1.86
CA HIS A 88 1.96 10.60 -2.33
C HIS A 88 1.58 11.50 -1.14
N ASP A 89 2.58 11.88 -0.36
CA ASP A 89 2.47 12.52 0.95
C ASP A 89 2.52 14.06 0.91
N THR A 90 2.33 14.69 -0.26
CA THR A 90 2.52 16.14 -0.43
C THR A 90 1.60 17.00 0.44
N VAL A 91 0.40 16.51 0.73
CA VAL A 91 -0.64 17.21 1.51
C VAL A 91 -0.99 16.50 2.82
N PHE A 92 -0.15 15.56 3.27
CA PHE A 92 -0.40 14.82 4.50
C PHE A 92 -0.10 15.67 5.72
N GLU A 93 -0.97 15.58 6.71
CA GLU A 93 -0.72 16.08 8.06
C GLU A 93 0.40 15.27 8.73
N GLU A 94 1.08 15.87 9.71
CA GLU A 94 2.26 15.29 10.35
C GLU A 94 1.98 13.94 11.04
N ASP A 95 0.79 13.78 11.63
CA ASP A 95 0.35 12.55 12.28
C ASP A 95 0.17 11.40 11.26
N VAL A 96 -0.35 11.70 10.06
CA VAL A 96 -0.47 10.74 8.95
C VAL A 96 0.92 10.32 8.45
N VAL A 97 1.83 11.28 8.31
CA VAL A 97 3.23 11.00 7.95
C VAL A 97 3.89 10.11 8.99
N LEU A 98 3.70 10.38 10.28
CA LEU A 98 4.25 9.57 11.36
C LEU A 98 3.69 8.14 11.33
N ALA A 99 2.38 7.97 11.16
CA ALA A 99 1.75 6.65 11.04
C ALA A 99 2.30 5.84 9.86
N MET A 100 2.49 6.47 8.70
CA MET A 100 3.11 5.83 7.54
C MET A 100 4.54 5.39 7.83
N ARG A 101 5.34 6.20 8.52
CA ARG A 101 6.70 5.84 8.92
C ARG A 101 6.72 4.67 9.89
N VAL A 102 5.85 4.69 10.90
CA VAL A 102 5.67 3.58 11.84
C VAL A 102 5.28 2.29 11.12
N LEU A 103 4.37 2.37 10.15
CA LEU A 103 4.03 1.22 9.32
C LEU A 103 5.26 0.70 8.57
N GLY A 104 6.00 1.57 7.89
CA GLY A 104 7.18 1.15 7.12
C GLY A 104 8.27 0.49 7.99
N MET A 105 8.49 0.97 9.22
CA MET A 105 9.42 0.32 10.17
C MET A 105 8.97 -1.08 10.61
N LYS A 106 7.67 -1.39 10.53
CA LYS A 106 7.10 -2.71 10.86
C LYS A 106 7.16 -3.70 9.69
N LEU A 107 7.58 -3.28 8.49
CA LEU A 107 7.67 -4.12 7.31
C LEU A 107 9.09 -4.71 7.17
N PRO A 108 9.33 -5.97 7.55
CA PRO A 108 10.67 -6.55 7.69
C PRO A 108 11.38 -6.75 6.34
N HIS A 109 10.64 -6.73 5.23
CA HIS A 109 11.18 -6.91 3.88
C HIS A 109 11.09 -5.64 3.03
N LEU A 110 10.76 -4.50 3.63
CA LEU A 110 10.68 -3.23 2.92
C LEU A 110 12.07 -2.82 2.43
N ARG A 111 12.21 -2.68 1.11
CA ARG A 111 13.49 -2.36 0.45
C ARG A 111 13.47 -1.01 -0.25
N LEU A 112 12.30 -0.56 -0.66
CA LEU A 112 12.13 0.70 -1.38
C LEU A 112 10.95 1.47 -0.81
N VAL A 113 11.21 2.73 -0.44
CA VAL A 113 10.19 3.69 -0.05
C VAL A 113 10.23 4.84 -1.05
N VAL A 114 9.09 5.12 -1.68
CA VAL A 114 8.92 6.22 -2.62
C VAL A 114 7.94 7.21 -2.02
N LEU A 115 8.43 8.41 -1.73
CA LEU A 115 7.68 9.52 -1.15
C LEU A 115 7.78 10.74 -2.07
N THR A 116 6.83 11.65 -1.97
CA THR A 116 6.94 12.97 -2.61
C THR A 116 7.71 13.97 -1.76
N THR A 117 7.68 13.82 -0.43
CA THR A 117 8.43 14.69 0.48
C THR A 117 9.74 14.04 0.95
N ARG A 118 10.68 14.88 1.41
CA ARG A 118 11.96 14.40 1.96
C ARG A 118 11.76 13.93 3.40
N VAL A 119 12.19 12.70 3.70
CA VAL A 119 12.16 12.14 5.07
C VAL A 119 13.05 12.93 6.03
N CYS A 120 14.30 13.16 5.63
CA CYS A 120 15.29 13.85 6.44
C CYS A 120 16.06 14.86 5.57
N LEU A 121 15.79 16.15 5.78
CA LEU A 121 16.43 17.23 5.03
C LEU A 121 17.96 17.28 5.22
N ARG A 122 18.46 16.74 6.34
CA ARG A 122 19.87 16.74 6.73
C ARG A 122 20.37 15.33 7.04
N HIS A 123 19.97 14.35 6.24
CA HIS A 123 20.41 12.96 6.43
C HIS A 123 21.95 12.88 6.44
N ARG A 124 22.48 12.14 7.39
CA ARG A 124 23.92 11.86 7.59
C ARG A 124 24.05 10.43 8.10
N ASN A 125 25.24 9.85 7.99
CA ASN A 125 25.53 8.50 8.49
C ASN A 125 25.26 8.33 10.00
N THR A 126 25.16 9.44 10.76
CA THR A 126 24.81 9.46 12.19
C THR A 126 23.32 9.75 12.46
N CYS A 127 22.44 9.61 11.46
CA CYS A 127 21.01 9.87 11.62
C CYS A 127 20.43 8.86 12.63
N LEU A 128 19.73 9.37 13.65
CA LEU A 128 19.05 8.54 14.65
C LEU A 128 17.58 8.29 14.31
N ASN A 129 17.09 8.83 13.19
CA ASN A 129 15.73 8.58 12.74
C ASN A 129 15.66 7.15 12.21
N SER A 130 14.97 6.27 12.94
CA SER A 130 14.85 4.84 12.64
C SER A 130 14.16 4.52 11.32
N PHE A 131 13.49 5.49 10.70
CA PHE A 131 12.91 5.35 9.37
C PHE A 131 13.87 5.73 8.23
N CYS A 132 14.98 6.42 8.53
CA CYS A 132 16.02 6.77 7.57
C CYS A 132 17.07 5.67 7.47
#